data_AF-A0A6A5K8B7-F1
#
_entry.id   AF-A0A6A5K8B7-F1
#
_cell.length_a   1.000
_cell.length_b   1.000
_cell.length_c   1.000
_cell.angle_alpha   90.00
_cell.angle_beta   90.00
_cell.angle_gamma   90.00
#
_symmetry.space_group_name_H-M   'P 1'
#
loop_
_entity.id
_entity.type
_entity.pdbx_description
1 polymer ?
#
loop_
_entity_poly.entity_id
_entity_poly.type
_entity_poly.pdbx_seq_one_letter_code
_entity_poly.pdbx_strand_id
1 'polypeptide(L)'
;MRTSSPSNSWGAILSLNDAYASYCVAKMAVYRLWDTVLISKPNLSVFHTQPGVVLTEMNLNVGGAESFKDVKTDDVILRASFNLWLSTPEARFLKGKFLWCNWNIEELKSRAKAIESGRLLNIDLMGWPFGSTTN
;
A
#
# COMPACT_ATOMS: atom_id res chain seq x y z
N MET A 1 23.55 10.65 8.60
CA MET A 1 23.08 9.29 8.92
C MET A 1 21.60 9.36 9.26
N ARG A 2 20.72 9.17 8.26
CA ARG A 2 19.27 9.03 8.41
C ARG A 2 18.92 7.71 7.73
N THR A 3 18.70 6.65 8.50
CA THR A 3 18.25 5.38 7.95
C THR A 3 16.75 5.53 7.64
N SER A 4 16.44 5.88 6.39
CA SER A 4 15.07 5.73 5.91
C SER A 4 14.82 4.24 5.70
N SER A 5 14.06 3.62 6.61
CA SER A 5 13.64 2.23 6.46
C SER A 5 12.91 2.07 5.11
N PRO A 6 13.30 1.13 4.24
CA PRO A 6 12.71 1.00 2.92
C PRO A 6 11.27 0.48 3.04
N SER A 7 10.31 1.40 3.00
CA SER A 7 8.92 1.06 2.73
C SER A 7 8.79 0.94 1.21
N ASN A 8 8.87 -0.28 0.68
CA ASN A 8 8.28 -0.57 -0.62
C ASN A 8 7.20 -1.63 -0.35
N SER A 9 5.98 -1.43 -0.85
CA SER A 9 4.84 -2.33 -0.66
C SER A 9 4.45 -3.01 -1.98
N TRP A 10 5.26 -2.79 -3.04
CA TRP A 10 5.13 -3.43 -4.37
C TRP A 10 5.15 -4.94 -4.26
N GLY A 11 6.03 -5.46 -3.40
CA GLY A 11 6.14 -6.90 -3.16
C GLY A 11 4.89 -7.54 -2.55
N ALA A 12 3.94 -6.75 -2.00
CA ALA A 12 2.68 -7.33 -1.54
C ALA A 12 1.82 -7.79 -2.75
N ILE A 13 1.74 -6.99 -3.81
CA ILE A 13 0.80 -7.28 -4.92
C ILE A 13 1.45 -7.88 -6.16
N LEU A 14 2.78 -7.78 -6.30
CA LEU A 14 3.49 -8.21 -7.50
C LEU A 14 4.59 -9.22 -7.16
N SER A 15 4.62 -10.31 -7.92
CA SER A 15 5.76 -11.22 -7.96
C SER A 15 6.76 -10.68 -8.98
N LEU A 16 7.92 -10.22 -8.50
CA LEU A 16 8.90 -9.55 -9.36
C LEU A 16 9.81 -10.54 -10.09
N ASN A 17 10.61 -11.29 -9.32
CA ASN A 17 11.49 -12.37 -9.79
C ASN A 17 11.94 -13.21 -8.58
N ASP A 18 12.68 -14.28 -8.83
CA ASP A 18 13.16 -15.21 -7.80
C ASP A 18 14.01 -14.53 -6.71
N ALA A 19 14.79 -13.50 -7.06
CA ALA A 19 15.60 -12.75 -6.10
C ALA A 19 14.76 -11.96 -5.08
N TYR A 20 13.51 -11.65 -5.40
CA TYR A 20 12.57 -10.96 -4.51
C TYR A 20 11.47 -11.87 -3.94
N ALA A 21 11.51 -13.20 -4.18
CA ALA A 21 10.44 -14.09 -3.77
C ALA A 21 10.12 -14.02 -2.26
N SER A 22 11.16 -14.15 -1.42
CA SER A 22 11.02 -14.04 0.04
C SER A 22 10.50 -12.66 0.48
N TYR A 23 10.94 -11.62 -0.21
CA TYR A 23 10.54 -10.25 0.04
C TYR A 23 9.07 -10.01 -0.28
N CYS A 24 8.59 -10.51 -1.43
CA CYS A 24 7.19 -10.40 -1.83
C CYS A 24 6.27 -11.14 -0.85
N VAL A 25 6.63 -12.38 -0.49
CA VAL A 25 5.90 -13.17 0.51
C VAL A 25 5.84 -12.43 1.86
N ALA A 26 6.96 -11.87 2.31
CA ALA A 26 7.01 -11.12 3.57
C ALA A 26 6.12 -9.87 3.54
N LYS A 27 6.04 -9.15 2.41
CA LYS A 27 5.18 -7.97 2.28
C LYS A 27 3.69 -8.32 2.28
N MET A 28 3.31 -9.43 1.66
CA MET A 28 1.95 -9.97 1.82
C MET A 28 1.64 -10.38 3.25
N ALA A 29 2.60 -11.02 3.93
CA ALA A 29 2.44 -11.40 5.34
C ALA A 29 2.23 -10.17 6.23
N VAL A 30 2.93 -9.06 5.98
CA VAL A 30 2.74 -7.79 6.71
C VAL A 30 1.34 -7.23 6.50
N TYR A 31 0.80 -7.26 5.27
CA TYR A 31 -0.59 -6.86 5.02
C TYR A 31 -1.55 -7.71 5.88
N ARG A 32 -1.42 -9.04 5.82
CA ARG A 32 -2.29 -9.95 6.55
C ARG A 32 -2.18 -9.82 8.07
N LEU A 33 -0.97 -9.59 8.57
CA LEU A 33 -0.71 -9.38 10.00
C LEU A 33 -1.51 -8.18 10.52
N TRP A 34 -1.37 -7.02 9.87
CA TRP A 34 -2.01 -5.80 10.33
C TRP A 34 -3.52 -5.81 10.12
N ASP A 35 -4.01 -6.44 9.05
CA ASP A 35 -5.44 -6.69 8.83
C ASP A 35 -6.02 -7.55 9.97
N THR A 36 -5.30 -8.59 10.40
CA THR A 36 -5.70 -9.44 11.54
C THR A 36 -5.69 -8.68 12.87
N VAL A 37 -4.69 -7.82 13.08
CA VAL A 37 -4.65 -6.95 14.28
C VAL A 37 -5.85 -6.01 14.33
N LEU A 38 -6.29 -5.49 13.18
CA LEU A 38 -7.44 -4.58 13.09
C LEU A 38 -8.75 -5.24 13.56
N ILE A 39 -8.92 -6.53 13.31
CA ILE A 39 -10.06 -7.33 13.81
C ILE A 39 -10.06 -7.34 15.35
N SER A 40 -8.92 -7.60 15.96
CA SER A 40 -8.79 -7.69 17.42
C SER A 40 -8.75 -6.33 18.12
N LYS A 41 -8.34 -5.27 17.40
CA LYS A 41 -8.18 -3.91 17.93
C LYS A 41 -8.86 -2.89 17.00
N PRO A 42 -10.20 -2.86 16.97
CA PRO A 42 -10.95 -1.98 16.08
C PRO A 42 -10.82 -0.50 16.45
N ASN A 43 -10.22 -0.14 17.58
CA ASN A 43 -9.88 1.25 17.91
C ASN A 43 -8.62 1.76 17.20
N LEU A 44 -7.77 0.86 16.67
CA LEU A 44 -6.60 1.27 15.89
C LEU A 44 -7.01 1.72 14.49
N SER A 45 -6.22 2.62 13.92
CA SER A 45 -6.31 3.01 12.52
C SER A 45 -5.08 2.46 11.79
N VAL A 46 -5.30 1.42 10.98
CA VAL A 46 -4.28 0.79 10.15
C VAL A 46 -4.53 1.21 8.71
N PHE A 47 -3.48 1.59 8.00
CA PHE A 47 -3.50 1.90 6.57
C PHE A 47 -2.34 1.17 5.91
N HIS A 48 -2.59 0.50 4.79
CA HIS A 48 -1.55 -0.15 4.02
C HIS A 48 -1.15 0.80 2.91
N THR A 49 -0.01 1.46 3.03
CA THR A 49 0.43 2.42 2.04
C THR A 49 1.46 1.82 1.11
N GLN A 50 1.30 2.13 -0.17
CA GLN A 50 2.22 1.85 -1.22
C GLN A 50 2.82 3.17 -1.67
N PRO A 51 4.07 3.46 -1.25
CA PRO A 51 4.68 4.77 -1.47
C PRO A 51 4.96 5.06 -2.95
N GLY A 52 4.95 4.07 -3.83
CA GLY A 52 5.38 4.23 -5.22
C GLY A 52 6.85 3.83 -5.39
N VAL A 53 7.52 4.27 -6.45
CA VAL A 53 8.92 3.92 -6.71
C VAL A 53 9.84 4.95 -6.08
N VAL A 54 10.49 4.55 -4.99
CA VAL A 54 11.57 5.31 -4.33
C VAL A 54 12.88 4.68 -4.77
N LEU A 55 13.81 5.45 -5.32
CA LEU A 55 15.21 5.02 -5.43
C LEU A 55 15.77 4.89 -4.00
N THR A 56 15.85 3.65 -3.50
CA THR A 56 16.42 3.34 -2.20
C THR A 56 17.72 2.57 -2.37
N GLU A 57 18.57 2.59 -1.35
CA GLU A 57 19.81 1.80 -1.29
C GLU A 57 19.53 0.30 -1.50
N MET A 58 18.39 -0.20 -1.01
CA MET A 58 17.92 -1.57 -1.27
C MET A 58 17.66 -1.84 -2.77
N ASN A 59 17.08 -0.88 -3.50
CA ASN A 59 16.85 -1.01 -4.94
C ASN A 59 18.18 -1.00 -5.73
N LEU A 60 19.14 -0.17 -5.30
CA LEU A 60 20.47 -0.11 -5.90
C LEU A 60 21.28 -1.40 -5.65
N ASN A 61 21.17 -1.99 -4.46
CA ASN A 61 21.90 -3.20 -4.08
C ASN A 61 21.39 -4.49 -4.74
N VAL A 62 20.12 -4.55 -5.13
CA VAL A 62 19.51 -5.79 -5.68
C VAL A 62 19.32 -5.73 -7.20
N GLY A 63 19.11 -4.55 -7.79
CA GLY A 63 18.92 -4.40 -9.24
C GLY A 63 20.08 -3.74 -10.00
N GLY A 64 21.04 -3.12 -9.30
CA GLY A 64 22.01 -2.22 -9.93
C GLY A 64 21.36 -0.92 -10.41
N ALA A 65 22.15 0.17 -10.47
CA ALA A 65 21.67 1.50 -10.83
C ALA A 65 21.04 1.58 -12.25
N GLU A 66 21.44 0.70 -13.17
CA GLU A 66 20.90 0.63 -14.54
C GLU A 66 19.43 0.19 -14.58
N SER A 67 18.97 -0.65 -13.64
CA SER A 67 17.57 -1.13 -13.61
C SER A 67 16.54 -0.04 -13.28
N PHE A 68 16.99 1.14 -12.88
CA PHE A 68 16.12 2.26 -12.49
C PHE A 68 16.37 3.54 -13.33
N LYS A 69 17.20 3.46 -14.37
CA LYS A 69 17.66 4.63 -15.15
C LYS A 69 16.51 5.38 -15.85
N ASP A 70 15.47 4.65 -16.25
CA ASP A 70 14.27 5.19 -16.91
C ASP A 70 13.05 5.21 -15.98
N VAL A 71 13.21 4.90 -14.69
CA VAL A 71 12.08 4.82 -13.76
C VAL A 71 11.81 6.20 -13.17
N LYS A 72 10.66 6.79 -13.52
CA LYS A 72 10.16 7.99 -12.84
C LYS A 72 9.99 7.70 -11.36
N THR A 73 10.83 8.31 -10.53
CA THR A 73 10.71 8.26 -9.08
C THR A 73 9.63 9.22 -8.61
N ASP A 74 8.73 8.80 -7.72
CA ASP A 74 7.83 9.76 -7.10
C ASP A 74 8.56 10.61 -6.07
N ASP A 75 8.01 11.80 -5.79
CA ASP A 75 8.53 12.75 -4.81
C ASP A 75 8.41 12.19 -3.37
N VAL A 76 9.46 12.34 -2.57
CA VAL A 76 9.47 11.95 -1.14
C VAL A 76 8.47 12.79 -0.35
N ILE A 77 8.34 14.08 -0.66
CA ILE A 77 7.42 15.01 0.00
C ILE A 77 5.98 14.56 -0.21
N LEU A 78 5.62 14.11 -1.41
CA LEU A 78 4.27 13.63 -1.74
C LEU A 78 3.82 12.50 -0.79
N ARG A 79 4.70 11.55 -0.51
CA ARG A 79 4.41 10.41 0.38
C ARG A 79 4.25 10.84 1.82
N ALA A 80 5.12 11.73 2.30
CA ALA A 80 5.05 12.25 3.65
C ALA A 80 3.73 13.01 3.86
N SER A 81 3.37 13.88 2.92
CA SER A 81 2.11 14.62 2.94
C SER A 81 0.88 13.70 2.90
N PHE A 82 0.91 12.64 2.10
CA PHE A 82 -0.18 11.66 2.04
C PHE A 82 -0.34 10.91 3.38
N ASN A 83 0.75 10.42 3.99
CA ASN A 83 0.67 9.75 5.29
C ASN A 83 0.24 10.72 6.41
N LEU A 84 0.66 11.98 6.34
CA LEU A 84 0.17 13.01 7.25
C LEU A 84 -1.34 13.22 7.09
N TRP A 85 -1.84 13.29 5.85
CA TRP A 85 -3.27 13.37 5.59
C TRP A 85 -4.04 12.15 6.13
N LEU A 86 -3.50 10.93 6.00
CA LEU A 86 -4.12 9.71 6.59
C LEU A 86 -4.25 9.79 8.12
N SER A 87 -3.38 10.55 8.78
CA SER A 87 -3.47 10.75 10.23
C SER A 87 -4.65 11.63 10.65
N THR A 88 -5.30 12.35 9.73
CA THR A 88 -6.45 13.23 10.01
C THR A 88 -7.78 12.48 10.09
N PRO A 89 -8.82 13.00 10.77
CA PRO A 89 -10.15 12.40 10.80
C PRO A 89 -10.82 12.24 9.44
N GLU A 90 -10.45 13.07 8.45
CA GLU A 90 -11.05 13.02 7.11
C GLU A 90 -10.74 11.74 6.35
N ALA A 91 -9.62 11.07 6.67
CA ALA A 91 -9.18 9.86 5.99
C ALA A 91 -9.73 8.56 6.60
N ARG A 92 -10.63 8.63 7.60
CA ARG A 92 -11.06 7.45 8.37
C ARG A 92 -11.81 6.41 7.55
N PHE A 93 -12.48 6.83 6.47
CA PHE A 93 -13.14 5.94 5.50
C PHE A 93 -12.16 4.99 4.77
N LEU A 94 -10.85 5.28 4.81
CA LEU A 94 -9.79 4.45 4.22
C LEU A 94 -9.16 3.46 5.18
N LYS A 95 -9.70 3.33 6.40
CA LYS A 95 -9.17 2.41 7.41
C LYS A 95 -9.17 0.96 6.89
N GLY A 96 -8.02 0.28 7.04
CA GLY A 96 -7.80 -1.08 6.57
C GLY A 96 -7.62 -1.21 5.06
N LYS A 97 -7.57 -0.11 4.31
CA LYS A 97 -7.42 -0.13 2.84
C LYS A 97 -5.95 -0.10 2.41
N PHE A 98 -5.71 -0.61 1.20
CA PHE A 98 -4.45 -0.53 0.49
C PHE A 98 -4.43 0.67 -0.47
N LEU A 99 -3.48 1.57 -0.28
CA LEU A 99 -3.50 2.92 -0.84
C LEU A 99 -2.20 3.24 -1.58
N TRP A 100 -2.28 3.74 -2.80
CA TRP A 100 -1.15 4.37 -3.46
C TRP A 100 -0.98 5.81 -2.96
N CYS A 101 0.22 6.17 -2.50
CA CYS A 101 0.49 7.52 -1.97
C CYS A 101 0.43 8.64 -3.03
N ASN A 102 0.45 8.29 -4.32
CA ASN A 102 0.31 9.24 -5.42
C ASN A 102 -1.14 9.45 -5.89
N TRP A 103 -2.12 8.87 -5.19
CA TRP A 103 -3.53 9.07 -5.50
C TRP A 103 -4.05 10.46 -5.14
N ASN A 104 -5.04 10.91 -5.92
CA ASN A 104 -5.74 12.16 -5.68
C ASN A 104 -6.71 12.01 -4.49
N ILE A 105 -6.50 12.84 -3.46
CA ILE A 105 -7.30 12.85 -2.23
C ILE A 105 -8.78 13.18 -2.51
N GLU A 106 -9.07 14.14 -3.39
CA GLU A 106 -10.44 14.55 -3.69
C GLU A 106 -11.21 13.45 -4.43
N GLU A 107 -10.53 12.68 -5.29
CA GLU A 107 -11.13 11.50 -5.91
C GLU A 107 -11.42 10.39 -4.89
N LEU A 108 -10.51 10.17 -3.93
CA LEU A 108 -10.76 9.21 -2.86
C LEU A 108 -11.97 9.63 -2.01
N LYS A 109 -12.07 10.93 -1.67
CA LYS A 109 -13.18 11.49 -0.90
C LYS A 109 -14.51 11.38 -1.67
N SER A 110 -14.53 11.65 -2.98
CA SER A 110 -15.74 11.51 -3.79
C SER A 110 -16.28 10.08 -3.85
N ARG A 111 -15.40 9.08 -3.65
CA ARG A 111 -15.73 7.64 -3.65
C ARG A 111 -15.84 7.04 -2.25
N ALA A 112 -15.79 7.85 -1.20
CA ALA A 112 -15.69 7.38 0.19
C ALA A 112 -16.76 6.35 0.57
N LYS A 113 -18.03 6.61 0.23
CA LYS A 113 -19.16 5.71 0.53
C LYS A 113 -18.98 4.32 -0.10
N ALA A 114 -18.52 4.26 -1.35
CA ALA A 114 -18.30 3.00 -2.06
C ALA A 114 -17.10 2.23 -1.50
N ILE A 115 -16.04 2.95 -1.08
CA ILE A 115 -14.85 2.36 -0.48
C ILE A 115 -15.15 1.79 0.91
N GLU A 116 -15.89 2.53 1.73
CA GLU A 116 -16.20 2.17 3.11
C GLU A 116 -17.20 1.02 3.21
N SER A 117 -18.26 1.05 2.39
CA SER A 117 -19.29 -0.01 2.38
C SER A 117 -18.85 -1.30 1.69
N GLY A 118 -17.75 -1.28 0.96
CA GLY A 118 -17.32 -2.37 0.09
C GLY A 118 -15.94 -2.94 0.39
N ARG A 119 -15.54 -3.88 -0.46
CA ARG A 119 -14.21 -4.49 -0.48
C ARG A 119 -13.23 -3.77 -1.41
N LEU A 120 -13.62 -2.60 -1.93
CA LEU A 120 -12.72 -1.80 -2.75
C LEU A 120 -11.45 -1.48 -1.96
N LEU A 121 -10.31 -1.61 -2.64
CA LEU A 121 -8.98 -1.33 -2.11
C LEU A 121 -8.51 -2.33 -1.02
N ASN A 122 -9.17 -3.47 -0.87
CA ASN A 122 -8.67 -4.58 -0.08
C ASN A 122 -7.81 -5.50 -0.95
N ILE A 123 -6.76 -6.10 -0.38
CA ILE A 123 -6.10 -7.27 -0.97
C ILE A 123 -6.86 -8.51 -0.50
N ASP A 124 -7.49 -9.21 -1.44
CA ASP A 124 -8.38 -10.35 -1.19
C ASP A 124 -8.29 -11.38 -2.32
N LEU A 125 -8.62 -12.63 -1.99
CA LEU A 125 -8.87 -13.73 -2.92
C LEU A 125 -10.38 -13.88 -3.10
N MET A 126 -10.93 -13.20 -4.11
CA MET A 126 -12.33 -13.41 -4.51
C MET A 126 -12.43 -14.77 -5.19
N GLY A 127 -13.18 -15.70 -4.59
CA GLY A 127 -13.47 -17.01 -5.19
C GLY A 127 -14.35 -16.90 -6.44
N TRP A 128 -14.54 -18.03 -7.13
CA TRP A 128 -15.44 -18.12 -8.29
C TRP A 128 -16.91 -18.34 -7.87
N PRO A 129 -17.90 -17.70 -8.53
CA PRO A 129 -17.74 -16.69 -9.59
C PRO A 129 -17.24 -15.37 -9.02
N PHE A 130 -16.34 -14.72 -9.76
CA PHE A 130 -15.74 -13.46 -9.32
C PHE A 130 -16.82 -12.36 -9.26
N GLY A 131 -17.27 -12.04 -8.04
CA GLY A 131 -17.99 -10.81 -7.71
C GLY A 131 -19.39 -10.63 -8.32
N SER A 132 -20.40 -11.21 -7.69
CA SER A 132 -21.75 -10.61 -7.63
C SER A 132 -22.55 -11.15 -6.44
N THR A 133 -22.64 -10.39 -5.35
CA THR A 133 -23.73 -10.50 -4.37
C THR A 133 -24.09 -9.11 -3.89
N THR A 134 -24.99 -8.48 -4.64
CA THR A 134 -25.94 -7.50 -4.12
C THR A 134 -26.67 -8.15 -2.93
N ASN A 135 -26.58 -7.54 -1.76
CA ASN A 135 -27.58 -7.69 -0.68
C ASN A 135 -28.12 -6.30 -0.37
#